data_AF-A0A975XW38-F1
#
_entry.id   AF-A0A975XW38-F1
#
_cell.length_a   1.000
_cell.length_b   1.000
_cell.length_c   1.000
_cell.angle_alpha   90.00
_cell.angle_beta   90.00
_cell.angle_gamma   90.00
#
_symmetry.space_group_name_H-M   'P 1'
#
loop_
_entity.id
_entity.type
_entity.pdbx_description
1 polymer ?
#
loop_
_entity_poly.entity_id
_entity_poly.type
_entity_poly.pdbx_seq_one_letter_code
_entity_poly.pdbx_strand_id
1 'polypeptide(L)' 'MKKKFALTEIREYRKALGMSQLDFWGQLGTTQSAGSRYESGRNIPQTMAILLLLLANGKISDADLTETLAAAKKQLKERI' A
#
# COMPACT_ATOMS: atom_id res chain seq x y z
N MET A 1 -10.42 21.85 6.76
CA MET A 1 -9.00 21.61 6.40
C MET A 1 -8.82 20.10 6.22
N LYS A 2 -8.42 19.59 5.05
CA LYS A 2 -8.24 18.13 4.86
C LYS A 2 -7.05 17.68 5.72
N LYS A 3 -7.26 16.69 6.60
CA LYS A 3 -6.19 16.16 7.47
C LYS A 3 -5.07 15.60 6.57
N LYS A 4 -3.83 16.03 6.82
CA LYS A 4 -2.66 15.55 6.06
C LYS A 4 -2.35 14.12 6.51
N PHE A 5 -2.30 13.18 5.57
CA PHE A 5 -1.99 11.78 5.88
C PHE A 5 -0.59 11.66 6.51
N ALA A 6 -0.51 10.89 7.60
CA ALA A 6 0.74 10.55 8.27
C ALA A 6 0.91 9.03 8.27
N LEU A 7 2.13 8.54 8.03
CA LEU A 7 2.42 7.10 7.97
C LEU A 7 2.13 6.38 9.29
N THR A 8 2.20 7.10 10.42
CA THR A 8 1.80 6.61 11.74
C THR A 8 0.30 6.30 11.85
N GLU A 9 -0.53 6.90 10.99
CA GLU A 9 -1.99 6.72 10.96
C GLU A 9 -2.43 5.72 9.88
N ILE A 10 -1.52 4.94 9.29
CA ILE A 10 -1.80 4.05 8.16
C ILE A 10 -2.93 3.05 8.44
N ARG A 11 -3.03 2.55 9.68
CA ARG A 11 -4.12 1.65 10.10
C ARG A 11 -5.48 2.33 9.99
N GLU A 12 -5.59 3.57 10.46
CA GLU A 12 -6.86 4.31 10.44
C GLU A 12 -7.21 4.78 9.03
N TYR A 13 -6.20 5.15 8.23
CA TYR A 13 -6.36 5.40 6.80
C TYR A 13 -6.98 4.20 6.09
N ARG A 14 -6.41 3.00 6.26
CA ARG A 14 -6.96 1.76 5.68
C ARG A 14 -8.38 1.48 6.14
N LYS A 15 -8.65 1.61 7.45
CA LYS A 15 -10.00 1.37 8.01
C LYS A 15 -11.03 2.35 7.43
N ALA A 16 -10.65 3.62 7.19
CA ALA A 16 -11.53 4.60 6.57
C ALA A 16 -11.90 4.24 5.12
N LEU A 17 -11.04 3.47 4.43
CA LEU A 17 -11.32 2.90 3.10
C LEU A 17 -12.18 1.62 3.16
N GLY A 18 -12.49 1.09 4.35
CA GLY A 18 -13.25 -0.15 4.51
C GLY A 18 -12.51 -1.41 4.06
N MET A 19 -11.19 -1.34 3.89
CA MET A 19 -10.39 -2.44 3.35
C MET A 19 -9.81 -3.35 4.44
N SER A 20 -9.70 -4.66 4.15
CA SER A 20 -8.93 -5.57 4.99
C SER A 20 -7.43 -5.31 4.85
N GLN A 21 -6.63 -5.85 5.79
CA GLN A 21 -5.16 -5.80 5.65
C GLN A 21 -4.70 -6.53 4.39
N LEU A 22 -5.34 -7.64 4.02
CA LEU A 22 -4.98 -8.39 2.82
C LEU A 22 -5.20 -7.55 1.56
N ASP A 23 -6.35 -6.89 1.45
CA ASP A 23 -6.71 -6.13 0.25
C ASP A 23 -5.82 -4.90 0.09
N PHE A 24 -5.71 -4.10 1.15
CA PHE A 24 -4.96 -2.84 1.13
C PHE A 24 -3.45 -3.03 0.91
N TRP A 25 -2.86 -4.01 1.60
CA TRP A 25 -1.42 -4.28 1.47
C TRP A 25 -1.12 -5.14 0.24
N GLY A 26 -2.08 -5.95 -0.19
CA GLY A 26 -1.98 -6.77 -1.40
C GLY A 26 -1.82 -5.94 -2.66
N GLN A 27 -2.56 -4.83 -2.81
CA GLN A 27 -2.41 -3.92 -3.95
C GLN A 27 -1.03 -3.22 -3.98
N LEU A 28 -0.39 -3.05 -2.82
CA LEU A 28 0.98 -2.53 -2.71
C LEU A 28 2.05 -3.62 -2.93
N GLY A 29 1.65 -4.82 -3.38
CA GLY A 29 2.55 -5.93 -3.66
C GLY A 29 3.20 -6.55 -2.42
N THR A 30 2.60 -6.38 -1.25
CA THR A 30 3.11 -6.98 0.00
C THR A 30 2.10 -7.97 0.60
N THR A 31 2.45 -8.61 1.70
CA THR A 31 1.62 -9.62 2.37
C THR A 31 0.81 -9.02 3.52
N GLN A 32 -0.29 -9.67 3.89
CA GLN A 32 -1.09 -9.30 5.06
C GLN A 32 -0.24 -9.29 6.35
N SER A 33 0.65 -10.26 6.54
CA SER A 33 1.50 -10.35 7.73
C SER A 33 2.56 -9.25 7.80
N ALA A 34 3.11 -8.83 6.67
CA ALA A 34 4.00 -7.66 6.61
C ALA A 34 3.22 -6.37 6.91
N GLY A 35 2.06 -6.19 6.28
CA GLY A 35 1.16 -5.06 6.53
C GLY A 35 0.74 -4.92 7.99
N SER A 36 0.40 -6.03 8.63
CA SER A 36 0.04 -6.07 10.06
C SER A 36 1.18 -5.56 10.97
N ARG A 37 2.44 -5.89 10.63
CA ARG A 37 3.61 -5.39 11.36
C ARG A 37 3.77 -3.89 11.20
N TYR A 38 3.59 -3.36 9.99
CA TYR A 38 3.66 -1.92 9.72
C TYR A 38 2.59 -1.16 10.51
N GLU A 39 1.35 -1.66 10.50
CA GLU A 39 0.25 -1.08 11.27
C GLU A 39 0.41 -1.15 12.79
N SER A 40 1.32 -2.00 13.28
CA SER A 40 1.58 -2.21 14.70
C SER A 40 2.84 -1.48 15.19
N GLY A 41 3.38 -0.56 14.38
CA GLY A 41 4.49 0.31 14.76
C GLY A 41 5.87 -0.16 14.32
N ARG A 42 5.98 -1.25 13.53
CA ARG A 42 7.25 -1.58 12.87
C ARG A 42 7.60 -0.51 11.84
N ASN A 43 8.89 -0.21 11.72
CA ASN A 43 9.38 0.71 10.70
C ASN A 43 8.92 0.29 9.30
N ILE A 44 8.37 1.25 8.55
CA ILE A 44 7.95 1.08 7.16
C ILE A 44 9.16 1.34 6.26
N PRO A 45 9.53 0.43 5.35
CA PRO A 45 10.61 0.68 4.40
C PRO A 45 10.37 1.94 3.57
N GLN A 46 11.44 2.69 3.25
CA GLN A 46 11.34 3.96 2.51
C GLN A 46 10.57 3.83 1.20
N THR A 47 10.81 2.75 0.44
CA THR A 47 10.11 2.47 -0.82
C THR A 47 8.59 2.35 -0.62
N MET A 48 8.16 1.73 0.48
CA MET A 48 6.74 1.59 0.82
C MET A 48 6.15 2.92 1.29
N ALA A 49 6.91 3.70 2.06
CA ALA A 49 6.49 5.03 2.49
C ALA A 49 6.22 5.98 1.31
N ILE A 50 7.04 5.94 0.26
CA ILE A 50 6.84 6.73 -0.96
C ILE A 50 5.53 6.35 -1.64
N LEU A 51 5.28 5.05 -1.86
CA LEU A 51 4.05 4.57 -2.49
C LEU A 51 2.80 4.96 -1.70
N LEU A 52 2.84 4.81 -0.37
CA LEU A 52 1.75 5.20 0.51
C LEU A 52 1.46 6.71 0.44
N LEU A 53 2.50 7.54 0.39
CA LEU A 53 2.35 8.98 0.26
C LEU A 53 1.81 9.38 -1.12
N LEU A 54 2.20 8.69 -2.19
CA LEU A 54 1.65 8.93 -3.52
C LEU A 54 0.15 8.60 -3.55
N LEU A 55 -0.23 7.44 -3.01
CA LEU A 55 -1.62 7.00 -2.94
C LEU A 55 -2.47 7.96 -2.10
N ALA A 56 -2.03 8.27 -0.87
CA ALA A 56 -2.78 9.13 0.04
C ALA A 56 -2.90 10.59 -0.43
N ASN A 57 -1.97 11.07 -1.26
CA ASN A 57 -2.05 12.39 -1.89
C ASN A 57 -2.80 12.38 -3.23
N GLY A 58 -3.36 11.24 -3.65
CA GLY A 58 -4.09 11.09 -4.91
C GLY A 58 -3.20 11.28 -6.15
N LYS A 59 -1.88 11.04 -6.02
CA LYS A 59 -0.95 11.05 -7.17
C LYS A 59 -1.03 9.76 -7.97
N ILE A 60 -1.42 8.67 -7.31
CA ILE A 60 -1.77 7.38 -7.90
C ILE A 60 -3.06 6.90 -7.24
N SER A 61 -3.77 6.02 -7.91
CA SER A 61 -5.02 5.39 -7.47
C SER A 61 -4.82 3.90 -7.17
N ASP A 62 -5.81 3.28 -6.53
CA ASP A 62 -5.84 1.83 -6.30
C ASP A 62 -5.84 1.03 -7.63
N ALA A 63 -6.43 1.61 -8.69
CA ALA A 63 -6.41 1.03 -10.03
C ALA A 63 -5.00 1.00 -10.62
N ASP A 64 -4.25 2.11 -10.50
CA ASP A 64 -2.86 2.19 -10.98
C ASP A 64 -1.98 1.15 -10.29
N LEU A 65 -2.16 0.95 -8.97
CA LEU A 65 -1.44 -0.07 -8.21
C LEU A 65 -1.78 -1.49 -8.66
N THR A 66 -3.07 -1.79 -8.82
CA THR A 66 -3.53 -3.14 -9.18
C THR A 66 -3.09 -3.52 -10.59
N GLU A 67 -3.21 -2.60 -11.56
CA GLU A 67 -2.75 -2.80 -12.93
C GLU A 67 -1.23 -2.99 -12.97
N THR A 68 -0.47 -2.11 -12.30
CA THR A 68 0.99 -2.19 -12.24
C THR A 68 1.46 -3.50 -11.59
N LEU A 69 0.79 -3.95 -10.53
CA LEU A 69 1.10 -5.21 -9.86
C LEU A 69 0.86 -6.41 -10.79
N ALA A 70 -0.23 -6.41 -11.55
CA ALA A 70 -0.52 -7.47 -12.52
C ALA A 70 0.55 -7.50 -13.63
N ALA A 71 0.91 -6.34 -14.19
CA ALA A 71 1.96 -6.21 -15.19
C ALA A 71 3.32 -6.68 -14.64
N ALA A 72 3.69 -6.27 -13.42
CA ALA A 72 4.93 -6.66 -12.78
C ALA A 72 5.01 -8.18 -12.56
N LYS A 73 3.93 -8.81 -12.06
CA LYS A 73 3.87 -10.27 -11.88
C LYS A 73 4.04 -11.02 -13.20
N LYS A 74 3.43 -10.52 -14.29
CA LYS A 74 3.58 -11.09 -15.63
C LYS A 74 5.03 -11.03 -16.09
N GLN A 75 5.65 -9.84 -16.04
CA GLN A 75 7.04 -9.64 -16.44
C GLN A 75 8.02 -10.48 -15.59
N LEU A 76 7.78 -10.61 -14.29
CA LEU A 76 8.62 -11.44 -13.43
C LEU A 76 8.51 -12.93 -13.75
N LYS A 77 7.32 -13.41 -14.14
CA LYS A 77 7.10 -14.81 -14.54
C LYS A 77 7.79 -15.14 -15.87
N GLU A 78 7.80 -14.20 -16.81
CA GLU A 78 8.42 -14.36 -18.15
C GLU A 78 9.96 -14.33 -18.12
N ARG A 79 10.58 -14.02 -16.97
CA ARG A 79 12.04 -13.99 -16.79
C ARG A 79 12.66 -15.33 -16.40
N ILE A 80 11.85 -16.34 -16.14
CA ILE A 80 12.25 -17.69 -15.71
C ILE A 80 11.84 -18.67 -16.81
#